data_AF-V5H718-F1
#
_entry.id   AF-V5H718-F1
#
_cell.length_a   1.000
_cell.length_b   1.000
_cell.length_c   1.000
_cell.angle_alpha   90.00
_cell.angle_beta   90.00
_cell.angle_gamma   90.00
#
_symmetry.space_group_name_H-M   'P 1'
#
loop_
_entity.id
_entity.type
_entity.pdbx_description
1 polymer ?
#
loop_
_entity_poly.entity_id
_entity_poly.type
_entity_poly.pdbx_seq_one_letter_code
_entity_poly.pdbx_strand_id
1 'polypeptide(L)'
;MLPQRASLFAIGRIDFLLFLTETEYTYLSASNSDHNFKKYRDVSILYKLFFDIEVLGKVPRALFLPLPQKEGKMPDQRMCDGQQMHLVHLSPRSDLFDILDPPERLQELVFFIRQNMVKRSAYIIPTLEKWIPGCGPRLIRGGVRVFDRMGDLSPNQVLSVFRLFSSLPEYAHSPFQAAVAREMHPTHDDDHDES
;
A
#
# COMPACT_ATOMS: atom_id res chain seq x y z
N MET A 1 -8.16 2.33 3.23
CA MET A 1 -7.76 3.32 2.20
C MET A 1 -7.36 2.55 0.96
N LEU A 2 -8.15 2.26 -0.08
CA LEU A 2 -9.51 2.58 -0.45
C LEU A 2 -9.98 1.39 -1.34
N PRO A 3 -10.45 0.25 -0.78
CA PRO A 3 -10.60 -0.98 -1.59
C PRO A 3 -11.99 -1.21 -2.21
N GLN A 4 -13.04 -0.46 -1.83
CA GLN A 4 -14.42 -0.80 -2.22
C GLN A 4 -15.35 0.38 -2.53
N ARG A 5 -14.84 1.61 -2.71
CA ARG A 5 -15.69 2.82 -2.76
C ARG A 5 -16.76 2.81 -1.65
N ALA A 6 -16.34 2.40 -0.45
CA ALA A 6 -17.20 2.26 0.72
C ALA A 6 -16.92 3.40 1.71
N SER A 7 -17.80 3.55 2.71
CA SER A 7 -17.71 4.61 3.72
C SER A 7 -17.66 6.01 3.06
N LEU A 8 -16.77 6.89 3.50
CA LEU A 8 -16.59 8.24 2.97
C LEU A 8 -16.36 8.25 1.45
N PHE A 9 -15.71 7.22 0.92
CA PHE A 9 -15.40 7.13 -0.50
C PHE A 9 -16.58 6.67 -1.37
N ALA A 10 -17.70 6.29 -0.77
CA ALA A 10 -18.96 6.04 -1.51
C ALA A 10 -19.58 7.34 -2.04
N ILE A 11 -19.27 8.46 -1.39
CA ILE A 11 -19.83 9.78 -1.71
C ILE A 11 -19.04 10.44 -2.86
N GLY A 12 -17.80 10.01 -3.08
CA GLY A 12 -16.95 10.49 -4.16
C GLY A 12 -15.50 10.66 -3.74
N ARG A 13 -14.79 11.56 -4.44
CA ARG A 13 -13.41 11.94 -4.13
C ARG A 13 -13.42 13.04 -3.09
N ILE A 14 -13.21 12.67 -1.84
CA ILE A 14 -13.15 13.60 -0.70
C ILE A 14 -11.68 13.92 -0.41
N ASP A 15 -11.37 15.21 -0.32
CA ASP A 15 -10.07 15.69 0.13
C ASP A 15 -9.93 15.53 1.65
N PHE A 16 -8.76 15.07 2.09
CA PHE A 16 -8.45 14.93 3.51
C PHE A 16 -7.41 15.95 3.93
N LEU A 17 -7.74 16.75 4.93
CA LEU A 17 -6.81 17.64 5.60
C LEU A 17 -6.49 17.06 6.98
N LEU A 18 -5.30 16.49 7.15
CA LEU A 18 -4.92 15.68 8.31
C LEU A 18 -3.63 16.17 8.96
N PHE A 19 -3.56 16.06 10.29
CA PHE A 19 -2.30 16.16 11.01
C PHE A 19 -1.68 14.77 11.17
N LEU A 20 -0.48 14.57 10.65
CA LEU A 20 0.27 13.33 10.72
C LEU A 20 1.44 13.44 11.68
N THR A 21 1.74 12.36 12.39
CA THR A 21 2.96 12.26 13.20
C THR A 21 4.21 12.24 12.31
N GLU A 22 5.38 12.56 12.86
CA GLU A 22 6.67 12.45 12.15
C GLU A 22 6.88 11.05 11.54
N THR A 23 6.47 10.00 12.27
CA THR A 23 6.57 8.60 11.83
C THR A 23 5.70 8.33 10.60
N GLU A 24 4.43 8.73 10.63
CA GLU A 24 3.50 8.55 9.50
C GLU A 24 3.92 9.38 8.30
N TYR A 25 4.33 10.63 8.53
CA TYR A 25 4.87 11.50 7.49
C TYR A 25 6.12 10.92 6.83
N THR A 26 7.01 10.31 7.62
CA THR A 26 8.20 9.63 7.10
C THR A 26 7.82 8.51 6.14
N TYR A 27 6.81 7.70 6.45
CA TYR A 27 6.34 6.65 5.54
C TYR A 27 5.66 7.21 4.30
N LEU A 28 4.87 8.28 4.45
CA LEU A 28 4.18 8.94 3.35
C LEU A 28 5.15 9.58 2.34
N SER A 29 6.22 10.21 2.85
CA SER A 29 7.22 10.90 2.03
C SER A 29 8.29 9.96 1.46
N ALA A 30 8.55 8.81 2.09
CA ALA A 30 9.61 7.87 1.71
C ALA A 30 9.59 7.46 0.23
N SER A 31 10.76 7.39 -0.39
CA SER A 31 10.95 7.09 -1.82
C SER A 31 11.77 5.81 -2.01
N ASN A 32 11.66 5.19 -3.19
CA ASN A 32 12.45 4.02 -3.58
C ASN A 32 13.95 4.31 -3.72
N SER A 33 14.38 5.58 -3.65
CA SER A 33 15.78 5.98 -3.55
C SER A 33 16.42 5.68 -2.19
N ASP A 34 15.63 5.33 -1.17
CA ASP A 34 16.15 4.94 0.14
C ASP A 34 16.84 3.56 0.07
N HIS A 35 18.15 3.56 -0.16
CA HIS A 35 18.96 2.35 -0.43
C HIS A 35 18.93 1.25 0.65
N ASN A 36 18.41 1.52 1.84
CA ASN A 36 18.37 0.57 2.96
C ASN A 36 16.96 0.00 3.25
N PHE A 37 15.97 0.31 2.41
CA PHE A 37 14.59 -0.13 2.55
C PHE A 37 13.89 0.24 3.87
N LYS A 38 14.50 1.01 4.79
CA LYS A 38 13.98 1.20 6.16
C LYS A 38 12.61 1.88 6.21
N LYS A 39 12.42 2.89 5.35
CA LYS A 39 11.26 3.79 5.37
C LYS A 39 10.27 3.49 4.25
N TYR A 40 10.75 3.21 3.04
CA TYR A 40 9.88 2.92 1.90
C TYR A 40 9.14 1.60 2.08
N ARG A 41 7.81 1.65 2.20
CA ARG A 41 6.92 0.50 2.48
C ARG A 41 5.74 0.45 1.51
N ASP A 42 4.92 -0.60 1.62
CA ASP A 42 3.66 -0.75 0.91
C ASP A 42 2.78 0.51 1.05
N VAL A 43 2.63 1.05 2.26
CA VAL A 43 1.86 2.26 2.51
C VAL A 43 2.42 3.48 1.78
N SER A 44 3.75 3.59 1.61
CA SER A 44 4.39 4.66 0.85
C SER A 44 3.96 4.63 -0.62
N ILE A 45 3.87 3.42 -1.19
CA ILE A 45 3.42 3.21 -2.57
C ILE A 45 1.92 3.54 -2.67
N LEU A 46 1.11 2.99 -1.77
CA LEU A 46 -0.35 3.16 -1.80
C LEU A 46 -0.75 4.64 -1.69
N TYR A 47 -0.13 5.41 -0.78
CA TYR A 47 -0.40 6.85 -0.70
C TYR A 47 -0.08 7.56 -2.01
N LYS A 48 1.09 7.31 -2.60
CA LYS A 48 1.54 7.97 -3.84
C LYS A 48 0.77 7.51 -5.09
N LEU A 49 0.21 6.31 -5.07
CA LEU A 49 -0.67 5.84 -6.14
C LEU A 49 -2.07 6.42 -6.03
N PHE A 50 -2.60 6.56 -4.81
CA PHE A 50 -4.02 6.88 -4.62
C PHE A 50 -4.29 8.36 -4.41
N PHE A 51 -3.29 9.13 -3.97
CA PHE A 51 -3.48 10.52 -3.61
C PHE A 51 -2.42 11.43 -4.24
N ASP A 52 -2.85 12.62 -4.61
CA ASP A 52 -1.98 13.79 -4.73
C ASP A 52 -1.77 14.33 -3.31
N ILE A 53 -0.49 14.51 -2.93
CA ILE A 53 -0.12 14.78 -1.55
C ILE A 53 0.59 16.13 -1.46
N GLU A 54 0.03 17.03 -0.66
CA GLU A 54 0.56 18.36 -0.43
C GLU A 54 0.84 18.56 1.07
N VAL A 55 2.04 19.03 1.41
CA VAL A 55 2.44 19.29 2.80
C VAL A 55 2.30 20.79 3.06
N LEU A 56 1.30 21.16 3.85
CA LEU A 56 0.96 22.57 4.09
C LEU A 56 1.83 23.20 5.18
N GLY A 57 2.33 22.42 6.14
CA GLY A 57 3.20 22.95 7.18
C GLY A 57 3.42 22.00 8.36
N LYS A 58 4.07 22.53 9.39
CA LYS A 58 4.32 21.85 10.66
C LYS A 58 3.70 22.61 11.82
N VAL A 59 3.18 21.86 12.79
CA VAL A 59 2.53 22.42 13.98
C VAL A 59 3.08 21.74 15.23
N PRO A 60 3.38 22.49 16.31
CA PRO A 60 3.84 21.89 17.56
C PRO A 60 2.84 20.87 18.10
N ARG A 61 3.33 19.68 18.45
CA ARG A 61 2.48 18.61 19.00
C ARG A 61 1.80 19.00 20.32
N ALA A 62 2.39 19.91 21.07
CA ALA A 62 1.83 20.42 22.33
C ALA A 62 0.41 20.99 22.18
N LEU A 63 0.03 21.47 20.98
CA LEU A 63 -1.31 22.00 20.71
C LEU A 63 -2.42 20.93 20.67
N PHE A 64 -2.04 19.64 20.61
CA PHE A 64 -2.97 18.51 20.56
C PHE A 64 -3.14 17.82 21.94
N LEU A 65 -2.61 18.42 23.01
CA LEU A 65 -2.70 17.89 24.37
C LEU A 65 -3.91 18.50 25.12
N PRO A 66 -4.57 17.74 26.02
CA PRO A 66 -4.32 16.34 26.32
C PRO A 66 -4.89 15.41 25.24
N LEU A 67 -4.16 14.35 24.91
CA LEU A 67 -4.72 13.29 24.08
C LEU A 67 -5.77 12.52 24.90
N PRO A 68 -6.86 12.04 24.26
CA PRO A 68 -7.84 11.19 24.95
C PRO A 68 -7.11 10.04 25.66
N GLN A 69 -7.32 9.92 26.97
CA GLN A 69 -6.77 8.79 27.71
C GLN A 69 -7.42 7.52 27.17
N LYS A 70 -6.65 6.68 26.47
CA LYS A 70 -7.09 5.29 26.27
C LYS A 70 -7.13 4.66 27.66
N GLU A 71 -8.25 4.06 28.03
CA GLU A 71 -8.31 3.18 29.20
C GLU A 71 -7.33 2.01 28.95
N GLY A 72 -6.11 2.11 29.47
CA GLY A 72 -5.03 1.18 29.17
C GLY A 72 -3.64 1.78 29.42
N LYS A 73 -2.61 0.93 29.35
CA LYS A 73 -1.20 1.33 29.55
C LYS A 73 -0.89 2.56 28.70
N MET A 74 -0.40 3.64 29.33
CA MET A 74 0.10 4.81 28.61
C MET A 74 1.09 4.33 27.54
N PRO A 75 0.93 4.74 26.27
CA PRO A 75 1.94 4.45 25.27
C PRO A 75 3.26 5.04 25.76
N ASP A 76 4.34 4.26 25.63
CA ASP A 76 5.68 4.69 26.01
C ASP A 76 5.95 6.08 25.40
N GLN A 77 6.37 7.03 26.23
CA GLN A 77 6.61 8.42 25.83
C GLN A 77 7.65 8.52 24.70
N ARG A 78 8.47 7.46 24.53
CA ARG A 78 9.40 7.27 23.41
C ARG A 78 8.74 6.96 22.06
N MET A 79 7.51 6.44 22.03
CA MET A 79 6.74 6.28 20.79
C MET A 79 6.19 7.61 20.26
N CYS A 80 6.32 8.67 21.04
CA CYS A 80 5.83 10.01 20.75
C CYS A 80 6.94 10.97 20.28
N ASP A 81 7.96 10.46 19.61
CA ASP A 81 9.27 11.10 19.35
C ASP A 81 9.23 12.38 18.48
N GLY A 82 8.09 12.71 17.86
CA GLY A 82 7.92 13.95 17.09
C GLY A 82 7.44 15.11 17.96
N GLN A 83 8.27 16.14 18.15
CA GLN A 83 7.85 17.45 18.70
C GLN A 83 6.88 18.21 17.76
N GLN A 84 6.79 17.78 16.51
CA GLN A 84 6.04 18.41 15.44
C GLN A 84 5.05 17.42 14.82
N MET A 85 3.90 17.95 14.40
CA MET A 85 2.91 17.29 13.55
C MET A 85 2.98 17.93 12.17
N HIS A 86 2.74 17.15 11.11
CA HIS A 86 2.69 17.66 9.73
C HIS A 86 1.24 17.82 9.31
N LEU A 87 0.87 19.02 8.88
CA LEU A 87 -0.42 19.25 8.22
C LEU A 87 -0.29 18.83 6.75
N VAL A 88 -1.04 17.83 6.35
CA VAL A 88 -1.00 17.22 5.02
C VAL A 88 -2.39 17.25 4.41
N HIS A 89 -2.46 17.70 3.16
CA HIS A 89 -3.63 17.67 2.31
C HIS A 89 -3.48 16.49 1.34
N LEU A 90 -4.46 15.58 1.34
CA LEU A 90 -4.51 14.39 0.50
C LEU A 90 -5.74 14.46 -0.42
N SER A 91 -5.50 14.57 -1.72
CA SER A 91 -6.55 14.58 -2.73
C SER A 91 -6.60 13.27 -3.49
N PRO A 92 -7.73 12.53 -3.49
CA PRO A 92 -7.83 11.29 -4.25
C PRO A 92 -7.65 11.56 -5.76
N ARG A 93 -6.71 10.83 -6.35
CA ARG A 93 -6.43 10.91 -7.79
C ARG A 93 -7.66 10.49 -8.61
N SER A 94 -8.01 11.30 -9.61
CA SER A 94 -9.17 11.01 -10.49
C SER A 94 -8.89 9.89 -11.48
N ASP A 95 -7.66 9.78 -11.97
CA ASP A 95 -7.24 8.83 -13.00
C ASP A 95 -7.07 7.39 -12.49
N LEU A 96 -7.06 7.19 -11.17
CA LEU A 96 -6.80 5.88 -10.57
C LEU A 96 -7.79 4.80 -11.04
N PHE A 97 -9.07 5.14 -11.17
CA PHE A 97 -10.11 4.19 -11.60
C PHE A 97 -10.07 3.94 -13.11
N ASP A 98 -9.73 4.94 -13.90
CA ASP A 98 -9.53 4.77 -15.35
C ASP A 98 -8.33 3.85 -15.64
N ILE A 99 -7.34 3.90 -14.75
CA ILE A 99 -6.14 3.06 -14.77
C ILE A 99 -6.44 1.60 -14.36
N LEU A 100 -7.51 1.36 -13.60
CA LEU A 100 -7.87 0.09 -12.96
C LEU A 100 -9.29 -0.32 -13.37
N ASP A 101 -9.44 -0.74 -14.61
CA ASP A 101 -10.66 -1.34 -15.15
C ASP A 101 -10.48 -2.88 -15.25
N PRO A 102 -11.36 -3.71 -14.63
CA PRO A 102 -12.54 -3.35 -13.83
C PRO A 102 -12.20 -2.98 -12.36
N PRO A 103 -13.12 -2.36 -11.59
CA PRO A 103 -12.85 -1.84 -10.24
C PRO A 103 -12.24 -2.84 -9.24
N GLU A 104 -12.51 -4.13 -9.42
CA GLU A 104 -11.94 -5.24 -8.62
C GLU A 104 -10.40 -5.29 -8.71
N ARG A 105 -9.83 -4.78 -9.82
CA ARG A 105 -8.38 -4.62 -10.03
C ARG A 105 -7.72 -3.80 -8.93
N LEU A 106 -8.46 -2.90 -8.28
CA LEU A 106 -7.92 -2.09 -7.19
C LEU A 106 -7.54 -2.96 -5.98
N GLN A 107 -8.37 -3.95 -5.65
CA GLN A 107 -8.10 -4.83 -4.52
C GLN A 107 -6.95 -5.79 -4.83
N GLU A 108 -6.93 -6.32 -6.05
CA GLU A 108 -5.81 -7.10 -6.56
C GLU A 108 -4.50 -6.31 -6.52
N LEU A 109 -4.51 -5.03 -6.90
CA LEU A 109 -3.35 -4.16 -6.83
C LEU A 109 -2.90 -3.94 -5.39
N VAL A 110 -3.83 -3.64 -4.47
CA VAL A 110 -3.52 -3.46 -3.04
C VAL A 110 -2.89 -4.73 -2.48
N PHE A 111 -3.50 -5.88 -2.76
CA PHE A 111 -2.99 -7.19 -2.38
C PHE A 111 -1.59 -7.43 -2.97
N PHE A 112 -1.41 -7.18 -4.27
CA PHE A 112 -0.14 -7.31 -4.96
C PHE A 112 0.96 -6.48 -4.29
N ILE A 113 0.68 -5.21 -3.98
CA ILE A 113 1.64 -4.32 -3.32
C ILE A 113 2.01 -4.87 -1.94
N ARG A 114 1.01 -5.21 -1.11
CA ARG A 114 1.24 -5.72 0.25
C ARG A 114 2.07 -6.99 0.26
N GLN A 115 1.67 -7.99 -0.53
CA GLN A 115 2.34 -9.29 -0.56
C GLN A 115 3.79 -9.18 -1.06
N ASN A 116 4.03 -8.36 -2.08
CA ASN A 116 5.37 -8.24 -2.64
C ASN A 116 6.28 -7.26 -1.87
N MET A 117 5.72 -6.38 -1.03
CA MET A 117 6.50 -5.44 -0.19
C MET A 117 6.81 -5.95 1.21
N VAL A 118 6.35 -7.16 1.59
CA VAL A 118 6.77 -7.82 2.85
C VAL A 118 8.30 -7.95 2.90
N LYS A 119 8.91 -8.44 1.81
CA LYS A 119 10.36 -8.54 1.65
C LYS A 119 10.84 -7.62 0.53
N ARG A 120 11.08 -6.36 0.88
CA ARG A 120 11.58 -5.29 -0.01
C ARG A 120 12.85 -5.66 -0.79
N SER A 121 13.73 -6.47 -0.21
CA SER A 121 14.97 -6.92 -0.85
C SER A 121 14.79 -8.13 -1.80
N ALA A 122 13.58 -8.70 -1.90
CA ALA A 122 13.32 -9.81 -2.80
C ALA A 122 13.35 -9.35 -4.26
N TYR A 123 13.94 -10.18 -5.12
CA TYR A 123 13.91 -9.97 -6.56
C TYR A 123 12.50 -10.14 -7.13
N ILE A 124 12.15 -9.32 -8.11
CA ILE A 124 10.80 -9.28 -8.68
C ILE A 124 10.46 -10.61 -9.35
N ILE A 125 11.28 -11.04 -10.33
CA ILE A 125 10.99 -12.22 -11.16
C ILE A 125 10.80 -13.48 -10.31
N PRO A 126 11.72 -13.87 -9.41
CA PRO A 126 11.52 -15.06 -8.58
C PRO A 126 10.33 -14.95 -7.63
N THR A 127 9.91 -13.74 -7.27
CA THR A 127 8.74 -13.53 -6.42
C THR A 127 7.45 -13.74 -7.22
N LEU A 128 7.37 -13.20 -8.43
CA LEU A 128 6.20 -13.34 -9.29
C LEU A 128 6.06 -14.72 -9.92
N GLU A 129 7.17 -15.43 -10.15
CA GLU A 129 7.13 -16.81 -10.65
C GLU A 129 6.50 -17.81 -9.67
N LYS A 130 6.46 -17.48 -8.36
CA LYS A 130 5.71 -18.27 -7.37
C LYS A 130 4.21 -18.25 -7.62
N TRP A 131 3.71 -17.17 -8.22
CA TRP A 131 2.31 -17.01 -8.57
C TRP A 131 2.00 -17.50 -9.97
N ILE A 132 2.85 -17.17 -10.95
CA ILE A 132 2.70 -17.61 -12.34
C ILE A 132 4.04 -18.17 -12.82
N PRO A 133 4.22 -19.50 -12.83
CA PRO A 133 5.45 -20.13 -13.28
C PRO A 133 5.85 -19.70 -14.70
N GLY A 134 7.13 -19.40 -14.92
CA GLY A 134 7.65 -19.03 -16.24
C GLY A 134 7.17 -17.65 -16.75
N CYS A 135 6.71 -16.76 -15.87
CA CYS A 135 6.40 -15.38 -16.26
C CYS A 135 7.66 -14.52 -16.50
N GLY A 136 8.84 -14.94 -16.00
CA GLY A 136 10.10 -14.18 -16.05
C GLY A 136 10.47 -13.61 -17.42
N PRO A 137 10.56 -14.40 -18.50
CA PRO A 137 10.89 -13.89 -19.83
C PRO A 137 9.94 -12.80 -20.33
N ARG A 138 8.65 -12.87 -19.97
CA ARG A 138 7.63 -11.87 -20.32
C ARG A 138 7.81 -10.59 -19.51
N LEU A 139 8.13 -10.72 -18.22
CA LEU A 139 8.48 -9.58 -17.36
C LEU A 139 9.72 -8.83 -17.88
N ILE A 140 10.75 -9.56 -18.32
CA ILE A 140 11.97 -8.98 -18.89
C ILE A 140 11.67 -8.22 -20.17
N ARG A 141 10.86 -8.79 -21.07
CA ARG A 141 10.43 -8.11 -22.29
C ARG A 141 9.66 -6.82 -22.00
N GLY A 142 8.92 -6.78 -20.90
CA GLY A 142 8.22 -5.59 -20.41
C GLY A 142 9.08 -4.59 -19.62
N GLY A 143 10.40 -4.79 -19.55
CA GLY A 143 11.35 -3.84 -18.97
C GLY A 143 11.81 -4.14 -17.54
N VAL A 144 11.40 -5.26 -16.94
CA VAL A 144 11.91 -5.68 -15.63
C VAL A 144 13.31 -6.27 -15.76
N ARG A 145 14.29 -5.76 -15.01
CA ARG A 145 15.65 -6.31 -15.02
C ARG A 145 15.77 -7.48 -14.07
N VAL A 146 16.67 -8.40 -14.37
CA VAL A 146 16.88 -9.64 -13.60
C VAL A 146 17.20 -9.38 -12.12
N PHE A 147 17.89 -8.27 -11.83
CA PHE A 147 18.30 -7.89 -10.48
C PHE A 147 17.41 -6.84 -9.82
N ASP A 148 16.31 -6.43 -10.45
CA ASP A 148 15.39 -5.48 -9.83
C ASP A 148 14.72 -6.13 -8.61
N ARG A 149 14.69 -5.40 -7.49
CA ARG A 149 14.04 -5.82 -6.25
C ARG A 149 12.76 -5.03 -6.03
N MET A 150 11.83 -5.61 -5.26
CA MET A 150 10.52 -5.00 -5.00
C MET A 150 10.62 -3.58 -4.41
N GLY A 151 11.54 -3.38 -3.46
CA GLY A 151 11.76 -2.09 -2.81
C GLY A 151 12.49 -1.06 -3.68
N ASP A 152 13.07 -1.47 -4.81
CA ASP A 152 13.71 -0.54 -5.75
C ASP A 152 12.68 0.11 -6.70
N LEU A 153 11.45 -0.42 -6.77
CA LEU A 153 10.42 0.08 -7.68
C LEU A 153 9.76 1.35 -7.14
N SER A 154 9.67 2.37 -7.98
CA SER A 154 8.79 3.53 -7.75
C SER A 154 7.31 3.11 -7.85
N PRO A 155 6.36 3.90 -7.31
CA PRO A 155 4.95 3.56 -7.36
C PRO A 155 4.42 3.25 -8.77
N ASN A 156 4.81 4.06 -9.77
CA ASN A 156 4.41 3.86 -11.16
C ASN A 156 5.04 2.61 -11.79
N GLN A 157 6.26 2.25 -11.38
CA GLN A 157 6.88 1.00 -11.82
C GLN A 157 6.18 -0.21 -11.21
N VAL A 158 5.77 -0.15 -9.93
CA VAL A 158 4.96 -1.20 -9.30
C VAL A 158 3.64 -1.40 -10.06
N LEU A 159 2.94 -0.32 -10.40
CA LEU A 159 1.73 -0.36 -11.21
C LEU A 159 1.98 -0.98 -12.60
N SER A 160 3.09 -0.63 -13.25
CA SER A 160 3.45 -1.17 -14.58
C SER A 160 3.74 -2.68 -14.51
N VAL A 161 4.46 -3.11 -13.48
CA VAL A 161 4.72 -4.55 -13.23
C VAL A 161 3.41 -5.29 -12.95
N PHE A 162 2.52 -4.71 -12.14
CA PHE A 162 1.21 -5.30 -11.85
C PHE A 162 0.39 -5.46 -13.14
N ARG A 163 0.31 -4.42 -13.98
CA ARG A 163 -0.40 -4.49 -15.28
C ARG A 163 0.15 -5.57 -16.19
N LEU A 164 1.47 -5.69 -16.27
CA LEU A 164 2.10 -6.74 -17.08
C LEU A 164 1.78 -8.13 -16.52
N PHE A 165 1.97 -8.33 -15.21
CA PHE A 165 1.66 -9.58 -14.51
C PHE A 165 0.19 -9.97 -14.68
N SER A 166 -0.71 -8.99 -14.64
CA SER A 166 -2.14 -9.20 -14.66
C SER A 166 -2.75 -9.34 -16.06
N SER A 167 -1.97 -8.99 -17.09
CA SER A 167 -2.28 -9.24 -18.50
C SER A 167 -1.91 -10.64 -18.97
N LEU A 168 -1.19 -11.43 -18.15
CA LEU A 168 -0.78 -12.77 -18.52
C LEU A 168 -2.00 -13.71 -18.62
N PRO A 169 -2.05 -14.61 -19.62
CA PRO A 169 -3.20 -15.49 -19.82
C PRO A 169 -3.45 -16.43 -18.64
N GLU A 170 -2.42 -16.80 -17.90
CA GLU A 170 -2.50 -17.67 -16.73
C GLU A 170 -3.02 -16.94 -15.48
N TYR A 171 -3.10 -15.60 -15.50
CA TYR A 171 -3.40 -14.79 -14.33
C TYR A 171 -4.75 -15.14 -13.69
N ALA A 172 -5.80 -15.28 -14.50
CA ALA A 172 -7.17 -15.55 -14.03
C ALA A 172 -7.29 -16.86 -13.23
N HIS A 173 -6.44 -17.85 -13.53
CA HIS A 173 -6.45 -19.18 -12.88
C HIS A 173 -5.24 -19.38 -11.94
N SER A 174 -4.50 -18.31 -11.65
CA SER A 174 -3.29 -18.39 -10.83
C SER A 174 -3.62 -18.52 -9.34
N PRO A 175 -2.73 -19.11 -8.52
CA PRO A 175 -2.85 -19.10 -7.06
C PRO A 175 -2.96 -17.69 -6.45
N PHE A 176 -2.52 -16.66 -7.18
CA PHE A 176 -2.66 -15.27 -6.76
C PHE A 176 -4.14 -14.88 -6.64
N GLN A 177 -4.97 -15.22 -7.63
CA GLN A 177 -6.41 -14.95 -7.62
C GLN A 177 -7.11 -15.66 -6.46
N ALA A 178 -6.77 -16.92 -6.22
CA ALA A 178 -7.29 -17.67 -5.08
C ALA A 178 -6.90 -17.03 -3.72
N ALA A 179 -5.67 -16.50 -3.62
CA ALA A 179 -5.20 -15.82 -2.41
C ALA A 179 -5.89 -14.47 -2.19
N VAL A 180 -6.08 -13.70 -3.27
CA VAL A 180 -6.85 -12.44 -3.27
C VAL A 180 -8.28 -12.68 -2.76
N ALA A 181 -8.97 -13.68 -3.30
CA ALA A 181 -10.34 -14.00 -2.91
C ALA A 181 -10.45 -14.36 -1.41
N ARG A 182 -9.45 -15.10 -0.88
CA ARG A 182 -9.37 -15.48 0.53
C ARG A 182 -9.11 -14.29 1.46
N GLU A 183 -8.30 -13.32 1.06
CA GLU A 183 -8.07 -12.12 1.88
C GLU A 183 -9.33 -11.23 1.95
N MET A 184 -10.15 -11.23 0.90
CA MET A 184 -11.38 -10.43 0.87
C MET A 184 -12.57 -11.05 1.58
N HIS A 185 -12.63 -12.38 1.64
CA HIS A 185 -13.66 -13.13 2.35
C HIS A 185 -12.95 -13.98 3.42
N PRO A 186 -12.56 -13.37 4.56
CA PRO A 186 -12.10 -14.18 5.67
C PRO A 186 -13.25 -15.12 6.02
N THR A 187 -13.05 -16.43 5.84
CA THR A 187 -13.98 -17.41 6.37
C THR A 187 -14.04 -17.15 7.87
N HIS A 188 -15.21 -16.73 8.36
CA HIS A 188 -15.54 -16.92 9.76
C HIS A 188 -15.65 -18.43 9.92
N ASP A 189 -14.52 -19.10 10.16
CA ASP A 189 -14.56 -20.43 10.73
C ASP A 189 -15.08 -20.22 12.16
N ASP A 190 -16.34 -20.62 12.33
CA ASP A 190 -17.00 -20.79 13.61
C ASP A 190 -16.14 -21.71 14.48
N ASP A 191 -15.44 -21.15 15.46
CA ASP A 191 -15.11 -21.87 16.68
C ASP A 191 -16.42 -22.02 17.51
N HIS A 192 -17.36 -22.78 16.96
CA HIS A 192 -18.26 -23.59 17.77
C HIS A 192 -17.46 -24.82 18.20
N ASP A 193 -16.68 -24.67 19.28
CA ASP A 193 -16.45 -25.80 20.18
C ASP A 193 -17.51 -25.69 21.28
N GLU A 194 -18.62 -26.41 21.05
CA GLU A 194 -19.55 -26.82 22.09
C GLU A 194 -18.88 -27.80 23.05
N SER A 195 -19.18 -27.61 24.34
CA SER A 195 -19.19 -28.58 25.47
C SER A 195 -18.08 -28.43 26.51
#